data_AF-A0A183UDQ1-F1
#
_entry.id   AF-A0A183UDQ1-F1
#
_cell.length_a   1.000
_cell.length_b   1.000
_cell.length_c   1.000
_cell.angle_alpha   90.00
_cell.angle_beta   90.00
_cell.angle_gamma   90.00
#
_symmetry.space_group_name_H-M   'P 1'
#
loop_
_entity.id
_entity.type
_entity.pdbx_description
1 polymer ?
#
loop_
_entity_poly.entity_id
_entity_poly.type
_entity_poly.pdbx_seq_one_letter_code
_entity_poly.pdbx_strand_id
1 'polypeptide(L)'
;MRLSELVCLRRIIDSPYHPFQVIPKPDRWPSRERLRRFIAWQYGSERTTVRGGYRKQNKLFHYMTMQREDAPKLEKFVSLVLVQVFIVEKQYRFTTSVDFTFLVIVLLFQSLVMLTKQMAQEEGRAVITDPEQRYIETEFSLFGTPFPRARIFPRGPAENHKIKPRKLKRSEY
;
A
#
# COMPACT_ATOMS: atom_id res chain seq x y z
N MET A 1 -2.06 64.64 15.65
CA MET A 1 -1.13 63.70 14.97
C MET A 1 0.25 63.88 15.58
N ARG A 2 0.78 62.88 16.29
CA ARG A 2 2.18 62.91 16.77
C ARG A 2 3.02 62.02 15.88
N LEU A 3 3.90 62.63 15.09
CA LEU A 3 4.93 61.92 14.34
C LEU A 3 6.02 61.47 15.32
N SER A 4 6.54 60.25 15.19
CA SER A 4 7.73 59.85 15.93
C SER A 4 8.94 60.57 15.35
N GLU A 5 9.57 61.47 16.11
CA GLU A 5 10.65 62.38 15.67
C GLU A 5 11.83 61.67 14.99
N LEU A 6 12.08 60.40 15.30
CA LEU A 6 13.25 59.68 14.79
C LEU A 6 13.05 58.92 13.48
N VAL A 7 11.81 58.59 13.07
CA VAL A 7 11.59 57.64 11.95
C VAL A 7 10.60 58.14 10.90
N CYS A 8 9.92 59.28 11.11
CA CYS A 8 8.99 59.89 10.15
C CYS A 8 7.93 58.92 9.56
N LEU A 9 7.65 57.78 10.20
CA LEU A 9 6.62 56.84 9.77
C LEU A 9 5.25 57.32 10.25
N ARG A 10 4.27 57.32 9.36
CA ARG A 10 2.86 57.54 9.72
C ARG A 10 2.41 56.41 10.65
N ARG A 11 2.38 56.68 11.95
CA ARG A 11 1.62 55.83 12.88
C ARG A 11 0.14 55.90 12.50
N ILE A 12 -0.46 54.75 12.20
CA ILE A 12 -1.92 54.60 12.31
C ILE A 12 -2.19 54.62 13.82
N ILE A 13 -2.69 55.76 14.30
CA ILE A 13 -2.69 56.13 15.74
C ILE A 13 -3.53 55.15 16.59
N ASP A 14 -4.41 54.35 15.97
CA ASP A 14 -5.29 53.39 16.67
C ASP A 14 -5.06 51.92 16.28
N SER A 15 -3.90 51.58 15.72
CA SER A 15 -3.54 50.18 15.48
C SER A 15 -3.15 49.53 16.82
N PRO A 16 -3.82 48.44 17.27
CA PRO A 16 -3.41 47.70 18.48
C PRO A 16 -2.06 46.97 18.31
N TYR A 17 -1.45 47.05 17.13
CA TYR A 17 -0.16 46.46 16.84
C TYR A 17 0.97 47.44 17.18
N HIS A 18 1.72 47.11 18.22
CA HIS A 18 2.99 47.77 18.53
C HIS A 18 4.07 47.28 17.55
N PRO A 19 4.62 48.13 16.66
CA PRO A 19 5.44 47.71 15.52
C PRO A 19 6.76 47.04 15.91
N PHE A 20 7.21 47.21 17.15
CA PHE A 20 8.46 46.62 17.67
C PHE A 20 8.27 45.52 18.72
N GLN A 21 7.03 45.24 19.14
CA GLN A 21 6.75 44.19 20.14
C GLN A 21 6.01 43.00 19.53
N VAL A 22 5.28 43.20 18.43
CA VAL A 22 4.49 42.16 17.78
C VAL A 22 5.09 41.84 16.42
N ILE A 23 5.72 40.68 16.30
CA ILE A 23 6.09 40.12 15.00
C ILE A 23 4.77 39.74 14.29
N PRO A 24 4.44 40.34 13.14
CA PRO A 24 3.23 39.98 12.41
C PRO A 24 3.31 38.53 11.98
N LYS A 25 2.18 37.82 12.04
CA LYS A 25 2.11 36.46 11.51
C LYS A 25 2.42 36.49 10.02
N PRO A 26 3.13 35.49 9.49
CA PRO A 26 3.41 35.40 8.06
C PRO A 26 2.08 35.40 7.28
N ASP A 27 2.13 35.98 6.09
CA ASP A 27 0.95 36.09 5.24
C ASP A 27 0.40 34.70 4.90
N ARG A 28 -0.92 34.57 4.96
CA ARG A 28 -1.67 33.35 4.61
C ARG A 28 -1.90 33.24 3.11
N TRP A 29 -1.64 34.30 2.34
CA TRP A 29 -1.87 34.35 0.90
C TRP A 29 -1.17 33.22 0.12
N PRO A 30 0.14 32.93 0.31
CA PRO A 30 0.81 31.90 -0.48
C PRO A 30 0.20 30.50 -0.27
N SER A 31 -0.15 30.18 0.98
CA SER A 31 -0.80 28.91 1.32
C SER A 31 -2.20 28.79 0.71
N ARG A 32 -2.96 29.88 0.69
CA ARG A 32 -4.30 29.92 0.06
C ARG A 32 -4.21 29.82 -1.45
N GLU A 33 -3.22 30.45 -2.06
CA GLU A 33 -3.00 30.41 -3.50
C GLU A 33 -2.58 29.00 -3.95
N ARG A 34 -1.68 28.34 -3.21
CA ARG A 34 -1.35 26.93 -3.43
C ARG A 34 -2.58 26.03 -3.35
N LEU A 35 -3.43 26.24 -2.35
CA LEU A 35 -4.68 25.49 -2.19
C LEU A 35 -5.63 25.74 -3.37
N ARG A 36 -5.78 26.99 -3.81
CA ARG A 36 -6.64 27.35 -4.95
C ARG A 36 -6.19 26.68 -6.25
N ARG A 37 -4.89 26.63 -6.51
CA ARG A 37 -4.34 25.91 -7.66
C ARG A 37 -4.62 24.42 -7.57
N PHE A 38 -4.45 23.82 -6.38
CA PHE A 38 -4.72 22.40 -6.17
C PHE A 38 -6.19 22.02 -6.41
N ILE A 39 -7.15 22.87 -6.01
CA ILE A 39 -8.60 22.60 -6.13
C ILE A 39 -9.25 23.23 -7.37
N ALA A 40 -8.47 23.74 -8.33
CA ALA A 40 -9.00 24.48 -9.47
C ALA A 40 -10.01 23.69 -10.33
N TRP A 41 -9.87 22.36 -10.33
CA TRP A 41 -10.73 21.39 -11.02
C TRP A 41 -12.03 21.05 -10.27
N GLN A 42 -12.22 21.54 -9.05
CA GLN A 42 -13.44 21.36 -8.27
C GLN A 42 -14.51 22.40 -8.60
N TYR A 43 -15.74 22.13 -8.20
CA TYR A 43 -16.89 23.02 -8.38
C TYR A 43 -17.50 23.42 -7.04
N GLY A 44 -18.33 24.46 -7.07
CA GLY A 44 -19.11 24.92 -5.92
C GLY A 44 -18.27 25.33 -4.72
N SER A 45 -18.75 25.00 -3.52
CA SER A 45 -18.17 25.43 -2.24
C SER A 45 -16.77 24.87 -1.99
N GLU A 46 -16.41 23.75 -2.62
CA GLU A 46 -15.08 23.16 -2.51
C GLU A 46 -14.02 24.01 -3.22
N ARG A 47 -14.37 24.69 -4.33
CA ARG A 47 -13.46 25.60 -5.05
C ARG A 47 -13.46 27.02 -4.46
N THR A 48 -14.62 27.51 -4.05
CA THR A 48 -14.78 28.92 -3.65
C THR A 48 -14.35 29.18 -2.20
N THR A 49 -14.48 28.19 -1.31
CA THR A 49 -14.16 28.36 0.12
C THR A 49 -12.84 27.69 0.51
N VAL A 50 -12.05 28.38 1.34
CA VAL A 50 -10.78 27.84 1.86
C VAL A 50 -11.00 26.57 2.70
N ARG A 51 -12.07 26.56 3.52
CA ARG A 51 -12.41 25.40 4.38
C ARG A 51 -12.84 24.19 3.55
N GLY A 52 -13.62 24.40 2.48
CA GLY A 52 -14.01 23.35 1.54
C GLY A 52 -12.80 22.76 0.83
N GLY A 53 -11.91 23.62 0.34
CA GLY A 53 -10.68 23.20 -0.33
C GLY A 53 -9.79 22.30 0.54
N TYR A 54 -9.56 22.68 1.79
CA TYR A 54 -8.76 21.85 2.71
C TYR A 54 -9.39 20.48 3.00
N ARG A 55 -10.72 20.43 3.19
CA ARG A 55 -11.42 19.14 3.37
C ARG A 55 -11.23 18.24 2.17
N LYS A 56 -11.35 18.80 0.95
CA LYS A 56 -11.20 18.03 -0.29
C LYS A 56 -9.78 17.55 -0.50
N GLN A 57 -8.80 18.42 -0.24
CA GLN A 57 -7.38 18.06 -0.30
C GLN A 57 -7.03 16.91 0.65
N ASN A 58 -7.46 17.00 1.91
CA ASN A 58 -7.20 15.92 2.87
C ASN A 58 -7.87 14.61 2.46
N LYS A 59 -9.14 14.66 2.02
CA LYS A 59 -9.87 13.48 1.54
C LYS A 59 -9.13 12.78 0.39
N LEU A 60 -8.59 13.55 -0.56
CA LEU A 60 -7.81 12.99 -1.66
C LEU A 60 -6.51 12.36 -1.19
N PHE A 61 -5.75 13.02 -0.32
CA PHE A 61 -4.51 12.44 0.17
C PHE A 61 -4.73 11.15 0.97
N HIS A 62 -5.80 11.07 1.75
CA HIS A 62 -6.17 9.83 2.43
C HIS A 62 -6.49 8.71 1.44
N TYR A 63 -7.31 8.97 0.42
CA TYR A 63 -7.62 7.94 -0.58
C TYR A 63 -6.41 7.51 -1.41
N MET A 64 -5.56 8.46 -1.81
CA MET A 64 -4.32 8.12 -2.54
C MET A 64 -3.38 7.26 -1.68
N THR A 65 -3.36 7.47 -0.37
CA THR A 65 -2.56 6.66 0.55
C THR A 65 -3.14 5.25 0.67
N MET A 66 -4.45 5.13 0.89
CA MET A 66 -5.15 3.83 0.93
C MET A 66 -4.94 3.04 -0.37
N GLN A 67 -5.09 3.69 -1.53
CA GLN A 67 -4.88 3.04 -2.83
C GLN A 67 -3.44 2.52 -3.00
N ARG A 68 -2.43 3.26 -2.52
CA ARG A 68 -1.04 2.81 -2.57
C ARG A 68 -0.79 1.59 -1.68
N GLU A 69 -1.40 1.55 -0.51
CA GLU A 69 -1.29 0.42 0.42
C GLU A 69 -2.02 -0.84 -0.10
N ASP A 70 -3.13 -0.66 -0.81
CA ASP A 70 -3.94 -1.76 -1.33
C ASP A 70 -3.51 -2.25 -2.72
N ALA A 71 -2.85 -1.41 -3.53
CA ALA A 71 -2.32 -1.78 -4.85
C ALA A 71 -1.56 -3.13 -4.88
N PRO A 72 -0.56 -3.38 -4.03
CA PRO A 72 0.18 -4.65 -4.06
C PRO A 72 -0.68 -5.86 -3.65
N LYS A 73 -1.71 -5.65 -2.82
CA LYS A 73 -2.65 -6.72 -2.44
C LYS A 73 -3.56 -7.07 -3.60
N LEU A 74 -4.04 -6.05 -4.32
CA LEU A 74 -4.88 -6.22 -5.51
C LEU A 74 -4.11 -6.92 -6.63
N GLU A 75 -2.85 -6.52 -6.89
CA GLU A 75 -1.99 -7.17 -7.88
C GLU A 75 -1.75 -8.64 -7.56
N LYS A 76 -1.46 -8.98 -6.30
CA LYS A 76 -1.37 -10.38 -5.86
C LYS A 76 -2.67 -11.14 -6.09
N PHE A 77 -3.81 -10.55 -5.73
CA PHE A 77 -5.12 -11.18 -5.92
C PHE A 77 -5.42 -11.44 -7.40
N VAL A 78 -5.23 -10.44 -8.26
CA VAL A 78 -5.42 -10.58 -9.71
C VAL A 78 -4.47 -11.64 -10.28
N SER A 79 -3.20 -11.63 -9.86
CA SER A 79 -2.22 -12.63 -10.29
C SER A 79 -2.62 -14.05 -9.88
N LEU A 80 -3.12 -14.23 -8.66
CA LEU A 80 -3.63 -15.52 -8.17
C LEU A 80 -4.84 -16.01 -8.97
N VAL A 81 -5.80 -15.12 -9.25
CA VAL A 81 -6.98 -15.45 -10.06
C VAL A 81 -6.55 -15.85 -11.48
N LEU A 82 -5.64 -15.11 -12.10
CA LEU A 82 -5.12 -15.44 -13.43
C LEU A 82 -4.42 -16.80 -13.45
N VAL A 83 -3.59 -17.10 -12.44
CA VAL A 83 -2.94 -18.42 -12.30
C VAL A 83 -3.98 -19.52 -12.12
N GLN A 84 -5.02 -19.30 -11.30
CA GLN A 84 -6.06 -20.29 -11.07
C GLN A 84 -6.88 -20.57 -12.35
N VAL A 85 -7.27 -19.52 -13.07
CA VAL A 85 -7.93 -19.63 -14.38
C VAL A 85 -7.03 -20.39 -15.35
N PHE A 86 -5.75 -20.05 -15.41
CA PHE A 86 -4.79 -20.71 -16.28
C PHE A 86 -4.56 -22.19 -15.93
N ILE A 87 -4.56 -22.58 -14.65
CA ILE A 87 -4.47 -23.99 -14.23
C ILE A 87 -5.71 -24.77 -14.69
N VAL A 88 -6.89 -24.17 -14.56
CA VAL A 88 -8.16 -24.77 -15.01
C VAL A 88 -8.19 -24.88 -16.54
N GLU A 89 -7.76 -23.84 -17.27
CA GLU A 89 -7.68 -23.85 -18.73
C GLU A 89 -6.54 -24.73 -19.26
N LYS A 90 -5.41 -24.90 -18.58
CA LYS A 90 -4.34 -25.83 -19.01
C LYS A 90 -4.73 -27.29 -18.87
N GLN A 91 -5.72 -27.62 -18.04
CA GLN A 91 -6.40 -28.93 -18.10
C GLN A 91 -7.28 -29.05 -19.37
N TYR A 92 -7.63 -27.94 -20.03
CA TYR A 92 -8.38 -27.84 -21.28
C TYR A 92 -7.56 -27.17 -22.41
N ARG A 93 -6.60 -27.89 -22.99
CA ARG A 93 -5.95 -27.63 -24.31
C ARG A 93 -5.84 -26.14 -24.74
N PHE A 94 -4.65 -25.56 -24.63
CA PHE A 94 -4.31 -24.31 -25.31
C PHE A 94 -4.06 -24.55 -26.81
N THR A 95 -5.02 -24.14 -27.65
CA THR A 95 -4.83 -23.99 -29.09
C THR A 95 -4.03 -22.71 -29.37
N THR A 96 -2.76 -22.92 -29.74
CA THR A 96 -2.01 -22.20 -30.79
C THR A 96 -2.47 -20.77 -31.13
N SER A 97 -2.02 -19.78 -30.38
CA SER A 97 -1.60 -18.45 -30.88
C SER A 97 -1.37 -17.51 -29.69
N VAL A 98 -0.25 -17.67 -28.97
CA VAL A 98 0.14 -16.67 -27.97
C VAL A 98 1.62 -16.38 -28.08
N ASP A 99 1.92 -15.08 -28.07
CA ASP A 99 3.21 -14.42 -28.20
C ASP A 99 4.37 -15.11 -27.45
N PHE A 100 5.56 -15.07 -28.06
CA PHE A 100 6.77 -15.75 -27.58
C PHE A 100 7.14 -15.45 -26.11
N THR A 101 6.79 -14.29 -25.57
CA THR A 101 7.01 -13.93 -24.16
C THR A 101 6.10 -14.71 -23.20
N PHE A 102 4.82 -14.87 -23.56
CA PHE A 102 3.91 -15.74 -22.82
C PHE A 102 4.33 -17.21 -22.96
N LEU A 103 4.81 -17.63 -24.13
CA LEU A 103 5.24 -19.00 -24.35
C LEU A 103 6.39 -19.42 -23.40
N VAL A 104 7.35 -18.54 -23.12
CA VAL A 104 8.42 -18.79 -22.14
C VAL A 104 7.88 -18.94 -20.72
N ILE A 105 6.97 -18.05 -20.30
CA ILE A 105 6.34 -18.12 -18.97
C ILE A 105 5.52 -19.42 -18.86
N VAL A 106 4.82 -19.80 -19.92
CA VAL A 106 4.00 -21.00 -20.00
C VAL A 106 4.85 -22.28 -19.96
N LEU A 107 6.02 -22.31 -20.62
CA LEU A 107 6.96 -23.42 -20.59
C LEU A 107 7.66 -23.56 -19.23
N LEU A 108 8.05 -22.43 -18.61
CA LEU A 108 8.53 -22.40 -17.24
C LEU A 108 7.45 -22.88 -16.26
N PHE A 109 6.20 -22.52 -16.50
CA PHE A 109 5.09 -22.98 -15.66
C PHE A 109 4.83 -24.48 -15.82
N GLN A 110 4.91 -25.02 -17.04
CA GLN A 110 4.79 -26.47 -17.27
C GLN A 110 5.89 -27.26 -16.57
N SER A 111 7.16 -26.85 -16.73
CA SER A 111 8.28 -27.50 -16.04
C SER A 111 8.15 -27.40 -14.51
N LEU A 112 7.66 -26.27 -13.98
CA LEU A 112 7.43 -26.07 -12.55
C LEU A 112 6.25 -26.91 -12.01
N VAL A 113 5.16 -27.03 -12.77
CA VAL A 113 4.06 -27.95 -12.43
C VAL A 113 4.55 -29.39 -12.41
N MET A 114 5.39 -29.78 -13.36
CA MET A 114 5.89 -31.15 -13.43
C MET A 114 6.87 -31.46 -12.29
N LEU A 115 7.74 -30.49 -11.95
CA LEU A 115 8.63 -30.57 -10.79
C LEU A 115 7.87 -30.67 -9.47
N THR A 116 6.82 -29.85 -9.28
CA THR A 116 6.01 -29.88 -8.05
C THR A 116 5.18 -31.17 -7.94
N LYS A 117 4.72 -31.75 -9.06
CA LYS A 117 4.08 -33.07 -9.06
C LYS A 117 5.06 -34.18 -8.68
N GLN A 118 6.28 -34.17 -9.22
CA GLN A 118 7.35 -35.13 -8.88
C GLN A 118 7.71 -35.06 -7.39
N MET A 119 7.93 -33.85 -6.85
CA MET A 119 8.18 -33.64 -5.42
C MET A 119 7.02 -34.11 -4.54
N ALA A 120 5.79 -33.80 -4.93
CA ALA A 120 4.61 -34.24 -4.18
C ALA A 120 4.45 -35.77 -4.20
N GLN A 121 4.86 -36.44 -5.28
CA GLN A 121 4.90 -37.89 -5.38
C GLN A 121 6.00 -38.49 -4.49
N GLU A 122 7.19 -37.90 -4.44
CA GLU A 122 8.27 -38.27 -3.50
C GLU A 122 7.87 -38.08 -2.04
N GLU A 123 7.07 -37.05 -1.73
CA GLU A 123 6.46 -36.83 -0.42
C GLU A 123 5.27 -37.77 -0.11
N GLY A 124 4.87 -38.64 -1.05
CA GLY A 124 3.78 -39.61 -0.87
C GLY A 124 2.36 -39.05 -1.03
N ARG A 125 2.18 -37.87 -1.64
CA ARG A 125 0.86 -37.30 -1.91
C ARG A 125 0.27 -37.87 -3.20
N ALA A 126 -1.05 -38.05 -3.24
CA ALA A 126 -1.75 -38.55 -4.43
C ALA A 126 -1.78 -37.50 -5.55
N VAL A 127 -1.05 -37.75 -6.62
CA VAL A 127 -0.93 -36.87 -7.80
C VAL A 127 -1.08 -37.69 -9.08
N ILE A 128 -1.65 -37.06 -10.13
CA ILE A 128 -1.78 -37.68 -11.47
C ILE A 128 -0.38 -37.80 -12.09
N THR A 129 0.00 -39.03 -12.43
CA THR A 129 1.30 -39.37 -13.01
C THR A 129 1.31 -39.14 -14.51
N ASP A 130 2.25 -38.31 -14.97
CA ASP A 130 2.47 -38.01 -16.39
C ASP A 130 3.81 -38.62 -16.84
N PRO A 131 3.96 -39.14 -18.08
CA PRO A 131 5.18 -39.83 -18.52
C PRO A 131 6.41 -38.93 -18.53
N GLU A 132 6.22 -37.63 -18.73
CA GLU A 132 7.26 -36.60 -18.76
C GLU A 132 7.85 -36.28 -17.36
N GLN A 133 7.20 -36.69 -16.27
CA GLN A 133 7.71 -36.49 -14.90
C GLN A 133 9.02 -37.25 -14.63
N ARG A 134 9.26 -38.35 -15.35
CA ARG A 134 10.43 -39.22 -15.16
C ARG A 134 11.76 -38.56 -15.52
N TYR A 135 11.74 -37.47 -16.26
CA TYR A 135 12.94 -36.77 -16.71
C TYR A 135 13.35 -35.60 -15.79
N ILE A 136 12.68 -35.44 -14.66
CA ILE A 136 12.89 -34.30 -13.76
C ILE A 136 13.76 -34.72 -12.58
N GLU A 137 14.92 -34.09 -12.47
CA GLU A 137 15.85 -34.26 -11.36
C GLU A 137 15.40 -33.41 -10.16
N THR A 138 15.26 -34.06 -9.00
CA THR A 138 14.79 -33.47 -7.73
C THR A 138 15.90 -33.44 -6.68
N GLU A 139 17.16 -33.34 -7.10
CA GLU A 139 18.28 -33.32 -6.16
C GLU A 139 18.18 -32.15 -5.17
N PHE A 140 18.34 -32.44 -3.88
CA PHE A 140 18.37 -31.44 -2.82
C PHE A 140 19.48 -30.38 -3.00
N SER A 141 20.49 -30.64 -3.84
CA SER A 141 21.56 -29.69 -4.17
C SER A 141 21.08 -28.52 -5.06
N LEU A 142 20.03 -28.77 -5.85
CA LEU A 142 19.43 -27.79 -6.78
C LEU A 142 18.56 -26.75 -6.05
N PHE A 143 18.09 -27.11 -4.85
CA PHE A 143 17.29 -26.24 -4.01
C PHE A 143 18.19 -25.67 -2.92
N GLY A 144 18.29 -24.33 -2.87
CA GLY A 144 18.97 -23.66 -1.76
C GLY A 144 18.35 -24.02 -0.41
N THR A 145 18.99 -23.63 0.69
CA THR A 145 18.43 -23.84 2.02
C THR A 145 17.02 -23.26 2.10
N PRO A 146 16.00 -24.05 2.47
CA PRO A 146 14.63 -23.56 2.55
C PRO A 146 14.56 -22.37 3.49
N PHE A 147 13.82 -21.33 3.10
CA PHE A 147 13.59 -20.19 3.98
C PHE A 147 13.05 -20.69 5.32
N PRO A 148 13.55 -20.15 6.46
CA PRO A 148 13.05 -20.54 7.76
C PRO A 148 11.54 -20.35 7.78
N ARG A 149 10.80 -21.40 8.16
CA ARG A 149 9.35 -21.32 8.27
C ARG A 149 9.01 -20.11 9.13
N ALA A 150 8.07 -19.29 8.66
CA ALA A 150 7.59 -18.15 9.42
C ALA A 150 7.26 -18.62 10.84
N ARG A 151 7.76 -17.92 11.87
CA ARG A 151 7.45 -18.24 13.26
C ARG A 151 5.93 -18.29 13.40
N ILE A 152 5.40 -19.50 13.56
CA ILE A 152 3.99 -19.69 13.86
C ILE A 152 3.84 -19.28 15.31
N PHE A 153 3.43 -18.04 15.54
CA PHE A 153 3.01 -17.64 16.87
C PHE A 153 1.77 -18.47 17.20
N PRO A 154 1.73 -19.17 18.34
CA PRO A 154 0.50 -19.82 18.77
C PRO A 154 -0.59 -18.75 18.77
N ARG A 155 -1.71 -19.01 18.09
CA ARG A 155 -2.90 -18.17 18.24
C ARG A 155 -3.21 -18.16 19.73
N GLY A 156 -3.10 -16.99 20.35
CA GLY A 156 -3.51 -16.81 21.73
C GLY A 156 -4.95 -17.30 21.92
N PRO A 157 -5.33 -17.66 23.15
CA PRO A 157 -6.66 -18.20 23.43
C PRO A 157 -7.74 -17.28 22.86
N ALA A 158 -8.64 -17.87 22.07
CA ALA A 158 -9.75 -17.21 21.40
C ALA A 158 -10.81 -16.64 22.38
N GLU A 159 -10.53 -16.57 23.68
CA GLU A 159 -11.46 -16.08 24.70
C GLU A 159 -10.92 -14.85 25.45
N ASN A 160 -9.62 -14.53 25.31
CA ASN A 160 -8.98 -13.41 26.03
C ASN A 160 -9.44 -12.03 25.57
N HIS A 161 -10.22 -11.91 24.49
CA HIS A 161 -10.80 -10.64 24.06
C HIS A 161 -12.06 -10.23 24.84
N LYS A 162 -12.66 -11.14 25.63
CA LYS A 162 -13.81 -10.81 26.48
C LYS A 162 -13.42 -10.20 27.83
N ILE A 163 -12.20 -10.47 28.29
CA ILE A 163 -11.71 -10.01 29.60
C ILE A 163 -10.82 -8.79 29.34
N LYS A 164 -11.24 -7.61 29.80
CA LYS A 164 -10.41 -6.40 29.70
C LYS A 164 -9.09 -6.65 30.45
N PRO A 165 -7.93 -6.31 29.85
CA PRO A 165 -6.65 -6.45 30.53
C PRO A 165 -6.65 -5.63 31.81
N ARG A 166 -6.27 -6.28 32.92
CA ARG A 166 -6.12 -5.62 34.22
C ARG A 166 -5.00 -4.58 34.12
N LYS A 167 -5.18 -3.43 34.77
CA LYS A 167 -4.09 -2.47 34.95
C LYS A 167 -3.01 -3.10 35.85
N LEU A 168 -1.76 -3.11 35.35
CA LEU A 168 -0.60 -3.54 36.11
C LEU A 168 -0.44 -2.70 37.38
N LYS A 169 -0.03 -3.34 38.46
CA LYS A 169 0.35 -2.64 39.71
C LYS A 169 1.69 -1.95 39.52
N ARG A 170 1.99 -0.92 40.33
CA ARG A 170 3.30 -0.23 40.32
C ARG A 170 4.49 -1.15 40.63
N SER A 171 4.25 -2.28 41.28
CA SER A 171 5.27 -3.31 41.55
C SER A 171 5.60 -4.21 40.35
N GLU A 172 4.79 -4.14 39.29
CA GLU A 172 4.92 -4.96 38.07
C GLU A 172 5.48 -4.13 36.89
N TYR A 173 5.90 -2.88 37.16
CA TYR A 173 6.64 -2.02 36.23
C TYR A 173 8.14 -2.30 36.31
#